data_AF-A0A958HGH9-F1
#
_entry.id   AF-A0A958HGH9-F1
#
_cell.length_a   1.000
_cell.length_b   1.000
_cell.length_c   1.000
_cell.angle_alpha   90.00
_cell.angle_beta   90.00
_cell.angle_gamma   90.00
#
_symmetry.space_group_name_H-M   'P 1'
#
loop_
_entity.id
_entity.type
_entity.pdbx_description
1 polymer ?
#
loop_
_entity_poly.entity_id
_entity_poly.type
_entity_poly.pdbx_seq_one_letter_code
_entity_poly.pdbx_strand_id
1 'polypeptide(L)'
;MEALLRPPVELWSTATAFAAGTLAWLAPWALMMPPDIAAATGLTFFGFGVWRGRQAWRVLRYQHHMKRLPEYRVRAGQIPVSRHKLFLGRGFRWTQQHTQRLRDTLKPEVQRYVQPGRLYQWARQKEVAWESIPVLSVLAKGLRSRSRWNPLAPLPAVGGKPALHAVEPLEQSVWMDLGERVGHTLVLGTTRVGKTRLAELLITQDIRRGDVVIVFDPKGDADLLHRIYAEAKRAGRLDDFYLFHLG
;
A
#
# COMPACT_ATOMS: atom_id res chain seq x y z
N MET A 1 17.40 10.25 -14.85
CA MET A 1 16.81 9.54 -13.69
C MET A 1 15.56 10.30 -13.24
N GLU A 2 14.42 9.62 -13.07
CA GLU A 2 13.15 10.26 -12.67
C GLU A 2 13.14 10.51 -11.15
N ALA A 3 13.47 11.74 -10.73
CA ALA A 3 13.42 12.14 -9.33
C ALA A 3 11.96 12.50 -8.93
N LEU A 4 11.32 11.61 -8.16
CA LEU A 4 9.93 11.78 -7.68
C LEU A 4 9.82 12.45 -6.29
N LEU A 5 10.93 12.54 -5.56
CA LEU A 5 11.02 13.22 -4.25
C LEU A 5 11.40 14.70 -4.41
N ARG A 6 10.57 15.47 -5.12
CA ARG A 6 10.78 16.89 -5.41
C ARG A 6 9.49 17.70 -5.28
N PRO A 7 9.53 19.04 -5.20
CA PRO A 7 8.33 19.85 -5.27
C PRO A 7 7.51 19.54 -6.53
N PRO A 8 6.18 19.39 -6.43
CA PRO A 8 5.30 19.11 -7.58
C PRO A 8 5.05 20.39 -8.41
N VAL A 9 6.10 20.91 -9.04
CA VAL A 9 6.06 22.15 -9.84
C VAL A 9 5.10 22.06 -11.03
N GLU A 10 4.75 20.85 -11.45
CA GLU A 10 3.71 20.56 -12.44
C GLU A 10 2.35 21.18 -12.09
N LEU A 11 2.07 21.39 -10.81
CA LEU A 11 0.84 22.06 -10.35
C LEU A 11 0.78 23.51 -10.85
N TRP A 12 1.90 24.23 -10.89
CA TRP A 12 1.93 25.59 -11.42
C TRP A 12 1.62 25.61 -12.92
N SER A 13 2.27 24.74 -13.70
CA SER A 13 1.96 24.60 -15.13
C SER A 13 0.52 24.21 -15.37
N THR A 14 -0.04 23.35 -14.52
CA THR A 14 -1.46 22.95 -14.57
C THR A 14 -2.35 24.16 -14.33
N ALA A 15 -2.16 24.87 -13.22
CA ALA A 15 -2.95 26.04 -12.85
C ALA A 15 -2.88 27.15 -13.91
N THR A 16 -1.67 27.47 -14.41
CA THR A 16 -1.48 28.47 -15.47
C THR A 16 -2.15 28.05 -16.77
N ALA A 17 -2.06 26.78 -17.16
CA ALA A 17 -2.71 26.29 -18.38
C ALA A 17 -4.24 26.34 -18.26
N PHE A 18 -4.81 25.91 -17.13
CA PHE A 18 -6.25 26.02 -16.90
C PHE A 18 -6.70 27.50 -16.85
N ALA A 19 -5.93 28.39 -16.21
CA ALA A 19 -6.23 29.81 -16.19
C ALA A 19 -6.20 30.42 -17.61
N ALA A 20 -5.16 30.14 -18.40
CA ALA A 20 -5.05 30.60 -19.78
C ALA A 20 -6.18 30.05 -20.67
N GLY A 21 -6.51 28.77 -20.54
CA GLY A 21 -7.64 28.17 -21.27
C GLY A 21 -8.98 28.76 -20.87
N THR A 22 -9.18 29.08 -19.59
CA THR A 22 -10.38 29.76 -19.08
C THR A 22 -10.48 31.19 -19.60
N LEU A 23 -9.37 31.93 -19.63
CA LEU A 23 -9.32 33.28 -20.20
C LEU A 23 -9.62 33.28 -21.70
N ALA A 24 -9.05 32.32 -22.45
CA ALA A 24 -9.35 32.16 -23.87
C ALA A 24 -10.84 31.88 -24.11
N TRP A 25 -11.48 31.09 -23.24
CA TRP A 25 -12.90 30.77 -23.36
C TRP A 25 -13.84 31.93 -22.95
N LEU A 26 -13.57 32.59 -21.83
CA LEU A 26 -14.47 33.59 -21.24
C LEU A 26 -14.23 35.02 -21.73
N ALA A 27 -13.00 35.34 -22.14
CA ALA A 27 -12.62 36.66 -22.64
C ALA A 27 -11.80 36.58 -23.95
N PRO A 28 -12.35 36.00 -25.05
CA PRO A 28 -11.67 36.00 -26.35
C PRO A 28 -11.27 37.40 -26.83
N TRP A 29 -12.11 38.39 -26.53
CA TRP A 29 -11.91 39.79 -26.88
C TRP A 29 -10.67 40.40 -26.23
N ALA A 30 -10.35 40.01 -24.99
CA ALA A 30 -9.17 40.51 -24.27
C ALA A 30 -7.87 39.98 -24.88
N LEU A 31 -7.93 38.83 -25.56
CA LEU A 31 -6.82 38.23 -26.27
C LEU A 31 -6.83 38.54 -27.77
N MET A 32 -7.76 39.38 -28.24
CA MET A 32 -7.96 39.72 -29.65
C MET A 32 -8.11 38.49 -30.55
N MET A 33 -8.78 37.44 -30.06
CA MET A 33 -9.00 36.19 -30.79
C MET A 33 -10.45 36.05 -31.28
N PRO A 34 -10.67 35.60 -32.53
CA PRO A 34 -11.99 35.13 -32.98
C PRO A 34 -12.50 33.96 -32.13
N PRO A 35 -13.82 33.80 -31.93
CA PRO A 35 -14.39 32.77 -31.06
C PRO A 35 -13.92 31.34 -31.36
N ASP A 36 -13.78 30.97 -32.62
CA ASP A 36 -13.36 29.62 -33.03
C ASP A 36 -11.89 29.34 -32.66
N ILE A 37 -11.02 30.34 -32.84
CA ILE A 37 -9.60 30.27 -32.47
C ILE A 37 -9.45 30.25 -30.95
N ALA A 38 -10.26 31.05 -30.24
CA ALA A 38 -10.32 31.05 -28.79
C ALA A 38 -10.77 29.69 -28.23
N ALA A 39 -11.77 29.04 -28.83
CA ALA A 39 -12.21 27.71 -28.44
C ALA A 39 -11.10 26.65 -28.65
N ALA A 40 -10.45 26.65 -29.82
CA ALA A 40 -9.33 25.74 -30.11
C ALA A 40 -8.13 25.95 -29.16
N THR A 41 -7.81 27.22 -28.87
CA THR A 41 -6.75 27.60 -27.93
C THR A 41 -7.08 27.15 -26.52
N GLY A 42 -8.31 27.39 -26.06
CA GLY A 42 -8.82 26.93 -24.77
C GLY A 42 -8.72 25.41 -24.61
N LEU A 43 -9.19 24.65 -25.59
CA LEU A 43 -9.10 23.18 -25.59
C LEU A 43 -7.65 22.70 -25.53
N THR A 44 -6.74 23.33 -26.26
CA THR A 44 -5.31 22.99 -26.24
C THR A 44 -4.71 23.22 -24.86
N PHE A 45 -4.98 24.37 -24.24
CA PHE A 45 -4.52 24.67 -22.89
C PHE A 45 -5.12 23.74 -21.83
N PHE A 46 -6.41 23.41 -21.92
CA PHE A 46 -7.03 22.44 -21.03
C PHE A 46 -6.44 21.04 -21.20
N GLY A 47 -6.21 20.58 -22.44
CA GLY A 47 -5.54 19.30 -22.72
C GLY A 47 -4.14 19.24 -22.12
N PHE A 48 -3.34 20.29 -22.32
CA PHE A 48 -2.01 20.41 -21.70
C PHE A 48 -2.08 20.46 -20.17
N GLY A 49 -3.06 21.19 -19.61
CA GLY A 49 -3.33 21.26 -18.18
C GLY A 49 -3.66 19.90 -17.58
N VAL A 50 -4.52 19.10 -18.23
CA VAL A 50 -4.83 17.73 -17.80
C VAL A 50 -3.58 16.86 -17.83
N TRP A 51 -2.78 16.93 -18.89
CA TRP A 51 -1.54 16.15 -19.01
C TRP A 51 -0.53 16.50 -17.90
N ARG A 52 -0.28 17.78 -17.64
CA ARG A 52 0.58 18.25 -16.54
C ARG A 52 -0.01 17.88 -15.17
N GLY A 53 -1.33 17.95 -15.02
CA GLY A 53 -2.03 17.55 -13.80
C GLY A 53 -1.83 16.06 -13.48
N ARG A 54 -1.85 15.18 -14.50
CA ARG A 54 -1.54 13.75 -14.32
C ARG A 54 -0.10 13.52 -13.86
N GLN A 55 0.86 14.31 -14.35
CA GLN A 55 2.25 14.26 -13.89
C GLN A 55 2.37 14.72 -12.43
N ALA A 56 1.73 15.84 -12.07
CA ALA A 56 1.68 16.34 -10.70
C ALA A 56 1.09 15.28 -9.74
N TRP A 57 0.00 14.65 -10.16
CA TRP A 57 -0.67 13.62 -9.37
C TRP A 57 0.21 12.40 -9.14
N ARG A 58 1.02 11.98 -10.13
CA ARG A 58 1.99 10.89 -9.96
C ARG A 58 3.00 11.21 -8.86
N VAL A 59 3.56 12.42 -8.87
CA VAL A 59 4.53 12.90 -7.87
C VAL A 59 3.89 12.96 -6.48
N LEU A 60 2.72 13.56 -6.37
CA LEU A 60 1.98 13.67 -5.11
C LEU A 60 1.60 12.30 -4.53
N ARG A 61 1.11 11.39 -5.38
CA ARG A 61 0.77 10.02 -4.97
C ARG A 61 1.99 9.27 -4.47
N TYR A 62 3.13 9.37 -5.17
CA TYR A 62 4.37 8.75 -4.74
C TYR A 62 4.82 9.26 -3.37
N GLN A 63 4.80 10.59 -3.17
CA GLN A 63 5.13 11.22 -1.89
C GLN A 63 4.15 10.85 -0.77
N HIS A 64 2.87 10.68 -1.10
CA HIS A 64 1.86 10.25 -0.15
C HIS A 64 2.13 8.81 0.33
N HIS A 65 2.44 7.88 -0.57
CA HIS A 65 2.76 6.49 -0.22
C HIS A 65 4.10 6.35 0.51
N MET A 66 5.06 7.26 0.33
CA MET A 66 6.29 7.25 1.11
C MET A 66 6.05 7.35 2.63
N LYS A 67 4.96 8.00 3.03
CA LYS A 67 4.59 8.20 4.43
C LYS A 67 3.59 7.17 4.96
N ARG A 68 2.96 6.39 4.07
CA ARG A 68 1.84 5.50 4.43
C ARG A 68 2.09 4.10 3.92
N LEU A 69 1.99 3.13 4.82
CA LEU A 69 2.05 1.73 4.44
C LEU A 69 0.72 1.33 3.78
N PRO A 70 0.72 0.78 2.55
CA PRO A 70 -0.49 0.25 1.96
C PRO A 70 -1.00 -0.92 2.81
N GLU A 71 -2.29 -0.90 3.13
CA GLU A 71 -2.91 -1.99 3.85
C GLU A 71 -3.37 -3.07 2.85
N TYR A 72 -2.69 -4.21 2.85
CA TYR A 72 -3.09 -5.37 2.07
C TYR A 72 -3.84 -6.36 2.95
N ARG A 73 -5.08 -6.70 2.56
CA ARG A 73 -5.92 -7.69 3.23
C ARG A 73 -6.51 -8.63 2.20
N VAL A 74 -6.46 -9.92 2.49
CA VAL A 74 -7.04 -10.98 1.66
C VAL A 74 -7.88 -11.86 2.54
N ARG A 75 -9.13 -12.11 2.15
CA ARG A 75 -9.95 -13.12 2.81
C ARG A 75 -9.39 -14.49 2.47
N ALA A 76 -9.40 -15.41 3.43
CA ALA A 76 -8.90 -16.75 3.22
C ALA A 76 -9.46 -17.41 1.95
N GLY A 77 -10.76 -17.29 1.71
CA GLY A 77 -11.45 -17.74 0.48
C GLY A 77 -10.86 -17.21 -0.82
N GLN A 78 -10.32 -16.00 -0.82
CA GLN A 78 -9.80 -15.29 -2.00
C GLN A 78 -8.28 -15.46 -2.18
N ILE A 79 -7.61 -16.27 -1.34
CA ILE A 79 -6.21 -16.59 -1.55
C ILE A 79 -6.10 -17.35 -2.88
N PRO A 80 -5.31 -16.84 -3.84
CA PRO A 80 -5.21 -17.47 -5.14
C PRO A 80 -4.39 -18.76 -5.00
N VAL A 81 -4.85 -19.82 -5.65
CA VAL A 81 -4.21 -21.15 -5.62
C VAL A 81 -3.87 -21.54 -7.04
N SER A 82 -2.67 -22.09 -7.23
CA SER A 82 -2.20 -22.63 -8.51
C SER A 82 -1.61 -24.03 -8.29
N ARG A 83 -1.76 -24.89 -9.31
CA ARG A 83 -1.15 -26.22 -9.35
C ARG A 83 0.33 -26.22 -9.68
N HIS A 84 0.87 -25.07 -10.13
CA HIS A 84 2.27 -24.94 -10.55
C HIS A 84 3.03 -23.85 -9.79
N LYS A 85 2.32 -22.94 -9.11
CA LYS A 85 2.93 -21.79 -8.44
C LYS A 85 2.36 -21.60 -7.04
N LEU A 86 3.19 -21.08 -6.14
CA LEU A 86 2.81 -20.72 -4.78
C LEU A 86 2.81 -19.19 -4.64
N PHE A 87 1.68 -18.64 -4.24
CA PHE A 87 1.50 -17.21 -4.00
C PHE A 87 2.16 -16.79 -2.69
N LEU A 88 2.96 -15.73 -2.73
CA LEU A 88 3.71 -15.22 -1.58
C LEU A 88 3.16 -13.89 -1.03
N GLY A 89 2.34 -13.19 -1.80
CA GLY A 89 1.82 -11.87 -1.43
C GLY A 89 1.92 -10.86 -2.57
N ARG A 90 1.89 -9.57 -2.20
CA ARG A 90 2.05 -8.46 -3.15
C ARG A 90 3.47 -7.92 -3.07
N GLY A 91 4.00 -7.52 -4.21
CA GLY A 91 5.35 -6.99 -4.31
C GLY A 91 5.73 -6.77 -5.76
N PHE A 92 7.01 -6.70 -6.05
CA PHE A 92 7.53 -6.41 -7.39
C PHE A 92 8.92 -7.00 -7.53
N ARG A 93 9.37 -7.18 -8.78
CA ARG A 93 10.76 -7.58 -9.02
C ARG A 93 11.67 -6.44 -8.60
N TRP A 94 12.54 -6.70 -7.64
CA TRP A 94 13.51 -5.70 -7.21
C TRP A 94 14.54 -5.46 -8.33
N THR A 95 14.85 -4.20 -8.57
CA THR A 95 15.77 -3.76 -9.65
C THR A 95 16.65 -2.64 -9.11
N GLN A 96 17.68 -2.26 -9.88
CA GLN A 96 18.56 -1.15 -9.53
C GLN A 96 17.79 0.16 -9.27
N GLN A 97 16.70 0.41 -10.02
CA GLN A 97 15.86 1.58 -9.83
C GLN A 97 15.23 1.63 -8.43
N HIS A 98 14.78 0.49 -7.90
CA HIS A 98 14.21 0.38 -6.56
C HIS A 98 15.26 0.65 -5.48
N THR A 99 16.47 0.10 -5.63
CA THR A 99 17.60 0.39 -4.75
C THR A 99 17.93 1.88 -4.74
N GLN A 100 17.98 2.51 -5.91
CA GLN A 100 18.27 3.94 -6.04
C GLN A 100 17.17 4.78 -5.37
N ARG A 101 15.89 4.50 -5.67
CA ARG A 101 14.74 5.17 -5.04
C ARG A 101 14.78 5.04 -3.51
N LEU A 102 15.11 3.85 -2.99
CA LEU A 102 15.24 3.62 -1.55
C LEU A 102 16.41 4.40 -0.96
N ARG A 103 17.57 4.40 -1.62
CA ARG A 103 18.75 5.16 -1.19
C ARG A 103 18.49 6.66 -1.16
N ASP A 104 17.76 7.18 -2.15
CA ASP A 104 17.39 8.59 -2.20
C ASP A 104 16.57 9.00 -0.98
N THR A 105 15.78 8.11 -0.38
CA THR A 105 15.02 8.41 0.86
C THR A 105 15.90 8.75 2.07
N LEU A 106 17.19 8.41 2.03
CA LEU A 106 18.13 8.69 3.11
C LEU A 106 18.68 10.13 3.07
N LYS A 107 18.53 10.83 1.93
CA LYS A 107 19.04 12.20 1.78
C LYS A 107 18.28 13.18 2.71
N PRO A 108 18.97 14.06 3.45
CA PRO A 108 18.31 15.01 4.36
C PRO A 108 17.26 15.90 3.67
N GLU A 109 17.55 16.36 2.45
CA GLU A 109 16.70 17.27 1.67
C GLU A 109 15.31 16.70 1.38
N VAL A 110 15.17 15.37 1.27
CA VAL A 110 13.91 14.70 0.95
C VAL A 110 13.18 14.16 2.16
N GLN A 111 13.75 14.26 3.37
CA GLN A 111 13.15 13.68 4.58
C GLN A 111 11.73 14.20 4.84
N ARG A 112 11.43 15.45 4.46
CA ARG A 112 10.07 16.01 4.55
C ARG A 112 9.01 15.21 3.77
N TYR A 113 9.41 14.44 2.76
CA TYR A 113 8.52 13.60 1.96
C TYR A 113 8.41 12.17 2.49
N VAL A 114 9.38 11.73 3.32
CA VAL A 114 9.47 10.36 3.82
C VAL A 114 8.94 10.26 5.25
N GLN A 115 9.28 11.23 6.09
CA GLN A 115 8.86 11.24 7.49
C GLN A 115 7.48 11.86 7.67
N PRO A 116 6.72 11.42 8.69
CA PRO A 116 5.48 12.08 9.08
C PRO A 116 5.72 13.54 9.45
N GLY A 117 4.82 14.43 9.02
CA GLY A 117 4.94 15.86 9.28
C GLY A 117 4.58 16.25 10.72
N ARG A 118 4.87 17.52 11.08
CA ARG A 118 4.58 18.08 12.41
C ARG A 118 3.11 17.93 12.82
N LEU A 119 2.17 18.11 11.90
CA LEU A 119 0.73 17.94 12.16
C LEU A 119 0.36 16.50 12.53
N TYR A 120 1.00 15.51 11.89
CA TYR A 120 0.80 14.11 12.23
C TYR A 120 1.32 13.81 13.64
N GLN A 121 2.52 14.28 13.96
CA GLN A 121 3.11 14.11 15.29
C GLN A 121 2.26 14.80 16.37
N TRP A 122 1.80 16.02 16.11
CA TRP A 122 0.87 16.74 16.97
C TRP A 122 -0.41 15.95 17.19
N ALA A 123 -1.01 15.37 16.14
CA ALA A 123 -2.20 14.55 16.28
C ALA A 123 -1.95 13.31 17.16
N ARG A 124 -0.81 12.62 16.99
CA ARG A 124 -0.43 11.49 17.85
C ARG A 124 -0.26 11.91 19.32
N GLN A 125 0.29 13.08 19.58
CA GLN A 125 0.45 13.61 20.95
C GLN A 125 -0.91 13.98 21.56
N LYS A 126 -1.80 14.63 20.80
CA LYS A 126 -3.13 15.02 21.28
C LYS A 126 -4.04 13.84 21.50
N GLU A 127 -3.92 12.77 20.71
CA GLU A 127 -4.64 11.51 20.99
C GLU A 127 -4.40 11.01 22.41
N VAL A 128 -3.15 10.97 22.86
CA VAL A 128 -2.77 10.53 24.21
C VAL A 128 -3.21 11.56 25.26
N ALA A 129 -2.96 12.85 25.01
CA ALA A 129 -3.28 13.89 25.98
C ALA A 129 -4.81 14.07 26.21
N TRP A 130 -5.63 13.74 25.22
CA TRP A 130 -7.07 13.98 25.24
C TRP A 130 -7.90 12.74 25.57
N GLU A 131 -7.30 11.55 25.64
CA GLU A 131 -8.04 10.31 25.87
C GLU A 131 -8.76 10.28 27.24
N SER A 132 -8.20 10.96 28.24
CA SER A 132 -8.74 11.03 29.59
C SER A 132 -9.75 12.17 29.83
N ILE A 133 -9.93 13.08 28.86
CA ILE A 133 -10.80 14.26 29.00
C ILE A 133 -12.14 13.97 28.31
N PRO A 134 -13.30 13.97 29.00
CA PRO A 134 -14.56 13.45 28.47
C PRO A 134 -14.97 14.00 27.11
N VAL A 135 -14.90 15.32 26.92
CA VAL A 135 -15.26 15.99 25.65
C VAL A 135 -14.18 15.78 24.58
N LEU A 136 -12.90 15.90 24.95
CA LEU A 136 -11.79 15.78 24.00
C LEU A 136 -11.50 14.32 23.61
N SER A 137 -11.98 13.35 24.38
CA SER A 137 -11.88 11.92 24.08
C SER A 137 -12.59 11.56 22.77
N VAL A 138 -13.66 12.29 22.41
CA VAL A 138 -14.36 12.14 21.13
C VAL A 138 -13.47 12.60 19.98
N LEU A 139 -12.77 13.74 20.14
CA LEU A 139 -11.79 14.22 19.16
C LEU A 139 -10.60 13.27 19.05
N ALA A 140 -10.11 12.73 20.17
CA ALA A 140 -9.05 11.73 20.17
C ALA A 140 -9.47 10.46 19.41
N LYS A 141 -10.71 9.98 19.61
CA LYS A 141 -11.29 8.87 18.82
C LYS A 141 -11.35 9.21 17.33
N GLY A 142 -11.70 10.45 16.98
CA GLY A 142 -11.69 10.95 15.60
C GLY A 142 -10.30 10.90 14.98
N LEU A 143 -9.28 11.42 15.67
CA LEU A 143 -7.88 11.38 15.23
C LEU A 143 -7.35 9.95 15.08
N ARG A 144 -7.80 9.03 15.95
CA ARG A 144 -7.41 7.61 15.94
C ARG A 144 -8.14 6.79 14.87
N SER A 145 -9.24 7.31 14.34
CA SER A 145 -10.03 6.64 13.32
C SER A 145 -9.22 6.38 12.06
N ARG A 146 -9.23 5.15 11.56
CA ARG A 146 -8.59 4.76 10.29
C ARG A 146 -9.49 5.03 9.06
N SER A 147 -10.45 5.94 9.19
CA SER A 147 -11.32 6.34 8.09
C SER A 147 -10.51 6.93 6.93
N ARG A 148 -10.97 6.68 5.70
CA ARG A 148 -10.37 7.25 4.47
C ARG A 148 -10.38 8.78 4.48
N TRP A 149 -11.31 9.38 5.21
CA TRP A 149 -11.47 10.83 5.35
C TRP A 149 -10.56 11.43 6.42
N ASN A 150 -9.82 10.62 7.19
CA ASN A 150 -8.87 11.11 8.17
C ASN A 150 -7.46 11.27 7.54
N PRO A 151 -7.02 12.49 7.20
CA PRO A 151 -5.70 12.72 6.65
C PRO A 151 -4.58 12.43 7.67
N LEU A 152 -4.91 12.41 8.96
CA LEU A 152 -3.99 12.17 10.07
C LEU A 152 -4.12 10.77 10.65
N ALA A 153 -4.80 9.83 9.97
CA ALA A 153 -5.02 8.47 10.46
C ALA A 153 -3.72 7.77 10.90
N PRO A 154 -3.74 7.00 12.01
CA PRO A 154 -2.59 6.24 12.45
C PRO A 154 -2.11 5.26 11.40
N LEU A 155 -0.79 5.07 11.34
CA LEU A 155 -0.21 3.96 10.58
C LEU A 155 -0.70 2.60 11.10
N PRO A 156 -0.82 1.59 10.22
CA PRO A 156 -1.22 0.26 10.62
C PRO A 156 -0.16 -0.37 11.55
N ALA A 157 -0.60 -1.17 12.50
CA ALA A 157 0.25 -1.79 13.52
C ALA A 157 1.03 -3.01 13.01
N VAL A 158 1.30 -3.09 11.71
CA VAL A 158 1.98 -4.22 11.05
C VAL A 158 3.50 -4.04 10.95
N GLY A 159 4.02 -2.89 11.42
CA GLY A 159 5.44 -2.57 11.38
C GLY A 159 5.97 -2.38 9.95
N GLY A 160 7.29 -2.50 9.78
CA GLY A 160 7.96 -2.36 8.49
C GLY A 160 8.27 -0.91 8.09
N LYS A 161 8.98 -0.75 6.98
CA LYS A 161 9.37 0.56 6.43
C LYS A 161 8.46 0.88 5.24
N PRO A 162 7.56 1.89 5.32
CA PRO A 162 6.65 2.26 4.22
C PRO A 162 7.37 2.50 2.89
N ALA A 163 8.59 3.06 2.94
CA ALA A 163 9.40 3.29 1.76
C ALA A 163 9.68 2.00 0.95
N LEU A 164 9.76 0.82 1.57
CA LEU A 164 9.99 -0.44 0.84
C LEU A 164 8.84 -0.80 -0.11
N HIS A 165 7.62 -0.38 0.22
CA HIS A 165 6.44 -0.53 -0.63
C HIS A 165 6.27 0.68 -1.55
N ALA A 166 6.63 1.88 -1.10
CA ALA A 166 6.45 3.11 -1.88
C ALA A 166 7.42 3.25 -3.07
N VAL A 167 8.59 2.60 -3.03
CA VAL A 167 9.55 2.64 -4.15
C VAL A 167 8.99 2.04 -5.43
N GLU A 168 7.96 1.20 -5.36
CA GLU A 168 7.18 0.77 -6.51
C GLU A 168 5.68 0.77 -6.16
N PRO A 169 4.93 1.80 -6.58
CA PRO A 169 3.51 1.93 -6.24
C PRO A 169 2.62 0.86 -6.88
N LEU A 170 3.08 0.22 -7.97
CA LEU A 170 2.32 -0.79 -8.70
C LEU A 170 2.80 -2.19 -8.31
N GLU A 171 2.50 -2.59 -7.08
CA GLU A 171 2.71 -3.96 -6.66
C GLU A 171 1.87 -4.93 -7.51
N GLN A 172 2.41 -6.11 -7.74
CA GLN A 172 1.79 -7.25 -8.40
C GLN A 172 1.80 -8.48 -7.49
N SER A 173 1.06 -9.50 -7.87
CA SER A 173 1.09 -10.78 -7.16
C SER A 173 2.45 -11.45 -7.37
N VAL A 174 3.11 -11.82 -6.26
CA VAL A 174 4.40 -12.51 -6.26
C VAL A 174 4.16 -14.00 -6.11
N TRP A 175 4.87 -14.77 -6.95
CA TRP A 175 4.74 -16.20 -7.06
C TRP A 175 6.12 -16.84 -7.04
N MET A 176 6.25 -18.00 -6.40
CA MET A 176 7.37 -18.92 -6.60
C MET A 176 6.89 -20.14 -7.38
N ASP A 177 7.79 -20.78 -8.12
CA ASP A 177 7.50 -22.07 -8.73
C ASP A 177 7.38 -23.13 -7.63
N LEU A 178 6.42 -24.06 -7.75
CA LEU A 178 6.32 -25.16 -6.80
C LEU A 178 7.50 -26.12 -6.90
N GLY A 179 8.11 -26.29 -8.07
CA GLY A 179 9.30 -27.10 -8.26
C GLY A 179 10.49 -26.62 -7.43
N GLU A 180 10.57 -25.32 -7.13
CA GLU A 180 11.63 -24.75 -6.29
C GLU A 180 11.51 -25.19 -4.81
N ARG A 181 10.33 -25.64 -4.35
CA ARG A 181 10.13 -26.07 -2.95
C ARG A 181 10.88 -27.34 -2.59
N VAL A 182 11.36 -28.11 -3.58
CA VAL A 182 12.25 -29.27 -3.34
C VAL A 182 13.53 -28.84 -2.63
N GLY A 183 13.99 -27.60 -2.83
CA GLY A 183 15.15 -27.04 -2.15
C GLY A 183 14.94 -26.68 -0.67
N HIS A 184 13.75 -26.92 -0.12
CA HIS A 184 13.29 -26.49 1.21
C HIS A 184 13.26 -24.96 1.39
N THR A 185 12.39 -24.48 2.29
CA THR A 185 12.22 -23.05 2.53
C THR A 185 12.46 -22.73 4.01
N LEU A 186 13.42 -21.83 4.27
CA LEU A 186 13.66 -21.27 5.59
C LEU A 186 13.07 -19.86 5.69
N VAL A 187 12.12 -19.66 6.61
CA VAL A 187 11.53 -18.34 6.90
C VAL A 187 12.10 -17.79 8.20
N LEU A 188 12.92 -16.75 8.09
CA LEU A 188 13.54 -16.07 9.23
C LEU A 188 12.83 -14.77 9.59
N GLY A 189 12.89 -14.40 10.86
CA GLY A 189 12.35 -13.14 11.37
C GLY A 189 12.18 -13.14 12.87
N THR A 190 11.96 -11.98 13.48
CA THR A 190 11.68 -11.86 14.92
C THR A 190 10.20 -12.16 15.23
N THR A 191 9.76 -11.97 16.48
CA THR A 191 8.34 -12.11 16.84
C THR A 191 7.51 -10.97 16.21
N ARG A 192 6.25 -11.25 15.86
CA ARG A 192 5.28 -10.29 15.27
C ARG A 192 5.64 -9.69 13.90
N VAL A 193 6.65 -10.19 13.19
CA VAL A 193 7.00 -9.71 11.83
C VAL A 193 6.21 -10.38 10.70
N GLY A 194 5.29 -11.30 11.03
CA GLY A 194 4.43 -11.96 10.04
C GLY A 194 4.79 -13.39 9.67
N LYS A 195 5.72 -14.06 10.38
CA LYS A 195 6.07 -15.47 10.12
C LYS A 195 4.86 -16.41 10.13
N THR A 196 4.01 -16.34 11.17
CA THR A 196 2.79 -17.15 11.26
C THR A 196 1.82 -16.83 10.13
N ARG A 197 1.70 -15.55 9.73
CA ARG A 197 0.82 -15.15 8.62
C ARG A 197 1.31 -15.68 7.26
N LEU A 198 2.63 -15.73 7.05
CA LEU A 198 3.18 -16.40 5.87
C LEU A 198 2.89 -17.90 5.93
N ALA A 199 3.12 -18.56 7.07
CA ALA A 199 2.81 -19.98 7.22
C ALA A 199 1.32 -20.28 6.94
N GLU A 200 0.40 -19.51 7.50
CA GLU A 200 -1.04 -19.60 7.19
C GLU A 200 -1.34 -19.48 5.70
N LEU A 201 -0.67 -18.54 5.00
CA LEU A 201 -0.83 -18.33 3.56
C LEU A 201 -0.36 -19.55 2.77
N LEU A 202 0.79 -20.13 3.12
CA LEU A 202 1.34 -21.30 2.43
C LEU A 202 0.49 -22.55 2.71
N ILE A 203 0.18 -22.82 3.98
CA ILE A 203 -0.64 -23.96 4.42
C ILE A 203 -2.03 -23.92 3.78
N THR A 204 -2.67 -22.73 3.73
CA THR A 204 -3.97 -22.57 3.07
C THR A 204 -3.91 -23.01 1.59
N GLN A 205 -2.85 -22.65 0.87
CA GLN A 205 -2.70 -23.01 -0.54
C GLN A 205 -2.44 -24.51 -0.71
N ASP A 206 -1.61 -25.09 0.16
CA ASP A 206 -1.25 -26.51 0.11
C ASP A 206 -2.47 -27.40 0.39
N ILE A 207 -3.26 -27.10 1.42
CA ILE A 207 -4.51 -27.82 1.73
C ILE A 207 -5.47 -27.80 0.54
N ARG A 208 -5.67 -26.61 -0.06
CA ARG A 208 -6.58 -26.41 -1.20
C ARG A 208 -6.10 -27.04 -2.49
N ARG A 209 -4.79 -27.20 -2.67
CA ARG A 209 -4.22 -27.90 -3.82
C ARG A 209 -4.39 -29.42 -3.72
N GLY A 210 -4.70 -29.93 -2.53
CA GLY A 210 -4.80 -31.36 -2.27
C GLY A 210 -3.50 -31.97 -1.75
N ASP A 211 -2.52 -31.16 -1.36
CA ASP A 211 -1.24 -31.66 -0.87
C ASP A 211 -1.37 -32.24 0.54
N VAL A 212 -0.44 -33.12 0.92
CA VAL A 212 -0.28 -33.56 2.31
C VAL A 212 0.43 -32.46 3.08
N VAL A 213 -0.18 -32.01 4.17
CA VAL A 213 0.34 -30.93 5.01
C VAL A 213 0.50 -31.43 6.43
N ILE A 214 1.74 -31.44 6.92
CA ILE A 214 2.07 -31.77 8.31
C ILE A 214 2.59 -30.49 8.97
N VAL A 215 1.96 -30.08 10.07
CA VAL A 215 2.30 -28.85 10.79
C VAL A 215 2.74 -29.21 12.21
N PHE A 216 3.97 -28.84 12.55
CA PHE A 216 4.48 -28.88 13.91
C PHE A 216 4.45 -27.46 14.47
N ASP A 217 3.56 -27.20 15.43
CA ASP A 217 3.50 -25.92 16.11
C ASP A 217 3.85 -26.06 17.60
N PRO A 218 5.10 -25.78 17.99
CA PRO A 218 5.52 -25.88 19.38
C PRO A 218 4.90 -24.80 20.28
N LYS A 219 4.21 -23.80 19.71
CA LYS A 219 3.62 -22.70 20.47
C LYS A 219 2.15 -22.92 20.85
N GLY A 220 1.47 -23.85 20.19
CA GLY A 220 0.02 -24.04 20.38
C GLY A 220 -0.79 -22.82 19.94
N ASP A 221 -0.48 -22.23 18.78
CA ASP A 221 -1.20 -21.10 18.21
C ASP A 221 -2.61 -21.53 17.76
N ALA A 222 -3.61 -21.20 18.58
CA ALA A 222 -5.00 -21.53 18.32
C ALA A 222 -5.53 -20.91 17.02
N ASP A 223 -5.05 -19.73 16.63
CA ASP A 223 -5.48 -19.09 15.37
C ASP A 223 -4.99 -19.89 14.16
N LEU A 224 -3.77 -20.42 14.22
CA LEU A 224 -3.22 -21.29 13.18
C LEU A 224 -4.04 -22.58 13.07
N LEU A 225 -4.35 -23.22 14.20
CA LEU A 225 -5.17 -24.43 14.23
C LEU A 225 -6.57 -24.20 13.64
N HIS A 226 -7.26 -23.15 14.09
CA HIS A 226 -8.59 -22.79 13.57
C HIS A 226 -8.54 -22.52 12.07
N ARG A 227 -7.45 -21.92 11.58
CA ARG A 227 -7.25 -21.68 10.16
C ARG A 227 -7.10 -22.97 9.37
N ILE A 228 -6.27 -23.91 9.85
CA ILE A 228 -6.06 -25.22 9.20
C ILE A 228 -7.39 -25.98 9.13
N TYR A 229 -8.11 -26.08 10.25
CA TYR A 229 -9.42 -26.75 10.30
C TYR A 229 -10.43 -26.12 9.33
N ALA A 230 -10.53 -24.78 9.32
CA ALA A 230 -11.44 -24.07 8.43
C ALA A 230 -11.09 -24.28 6.95
N GLU A 231 -9.81 -24.35 6.59
CA GLU A 231 -9.37 -24.61 5.22
C GLU A 231 -9.58 -26.08 4.82
N ALA A 232 -9.33 -27.04 5.71
CA ALA A 232 -9.64 -28.45 5.49
C ALA A 232 -11.15 -28.63 5.21
N LYS A 233 -12.01 -28.00 6.01
CA LYS A 233 -13.46 -27.97 5.79
C LYS A 233 -13.84 -27.36 4.44
N ARG A 234 -13.25 -26.23 4.07
CA ARG A 234 -13.52 -25.59 2.76
C ARG A 234 -13.04 -26.43 1.58
N ALA A 235 -11.96 -27.18 1.75
CA ALA A 235 -11.42 -28.06 0.73
C ALA A 235 -12.14 -29.42 0.66
N GLY A 236 -13.11 -29.70 1.54
CA GLY A 236 -13.79 -30.99 1.61
C GLY A 236 -12.91 -32.12 2.15
N ARG A 237 -11.91 -31.79 2.98
CA ARG A 237 -10.88 -32.70 3.49
C ARG A 237 -10.90 -32.82 5.02
N LEU A 238 -12.09 -32.78 5.62
CA LEU A 238 -12.21 -32.95 7.07
C LEU A 238 -11.87 -34.38 7.51
N ASP A 239 -12.17 -35.37 6.68
CA ASP A 239 -11.89 -36.78 6.98
C ASP A 239 -10.37 -37.07 7.00
N ASP A 240 -9.57 -36.22 6.36
CA ASP A 240 -8.09 -36.26 6.37
C ASP A 240 -7.46 -35.45 7.52
N PHE A 241 -8.26 -34.74 8.33
CA PHE A 241 -7.74 -33.84 9.35
C PHE A 241 -7.47 -34.57 10.67
N TYR A 242 -6.21 -34.65 11.04
CA TYR A 242 -5.75 -35.21 12.32
C TYR A 242 -5.10 -34.13 13.17
N LEU A 243 -5.48 -34.09 14.45
CA LEU A 243 -4.85 -33.23 15.46
C LEU A 243 -4.31 -34.12 16.57
N PHE A 244 -3.02 -33.99 16.84
CA PHE A 244 -2.38 -34.58 17.99
C PHE A 244 -1.89 -33.47 18.91
N HIS A 245 -2.38 -33.45 20.14
CA HIS A 245 -2.00 -32.49 21.17
C HIS A 245 -1.30 -33.23 22.31
N LEU A 246 -0.12 -32.75 22.70
CA LEU A 246 0.76 -33.41 23.67
C LEU A 246 0.41 -33.14 25.14
N GLY A 247 -0.65 -32.36 25.41
CA GLY A 247 -1.08 -31.94 26.75
C GLY A 247 -0.84 -30.46 27.01
#